data_AF-A0A950HIK9-F1
#
_entry.id   AF-A0A950HIK9-F1
#
_cell.length_a   1.000
_cell.length_b   1.000
_cell.length_c   1.000
_cell.angle_alpha   90.00
_cell.angle_beta   90.00
_cell.angle_gamma   90.00
#
_symmetry.space_group_name_H-M   'P 1'
#
loop_
_entity.id
_entity.type
_entity.pdbx_description
1 polymer ?
#
loop_
_entity_poly.entity_id
_entity_poly.type
_entity_poly.pdbx_seq_one_letter_code
_entity_poly.pdbx_strand_id
1 'polypeptide(L)'
;MDRADSVAQLRAVQNRYQGIPFVNTIASDSGGTAYLADASVVPHVTDAQAARCVDTPGGKAVYPRETILDGSTSACAWGSDPGAIEPGVFAPATDPTLTRSDYVTNSNDSLWLTNPAAPLTGYPRIYGDIDTPRSLRTRLGLELIDQRLHGSDGLGAPGFTLSSLQRVELSDRKPQRRAGSRRRTRALPRTSDAHRDRRARRWT
;
A
#
# COMPACT_ATOMS: atom_id res chain seq x y z
N MET A 1 -20.89 2.23 7.20
CA MET A 1 -20.44 1.82 5.86
C MET A 1 -21.51 1.00 5.15
N ASP A 2 -22.24 0.15 5.87
CA ASP A 2 -23.30 -0.75 5.37
C ASP A 2 -24.45 -0.09 4.59
N ARG A 3 -24.55 1.24 4.61
CA ARG A 3 -25.56 2.03 3.87
C ARG A 3 -24.98 2.83 2.71
N ALA A 4 -23.71 2.64 2.36
CA ALA A 4 -23.08 3.33 1.25
C ALA A 4 -23.34 2.58 -0.07
N ASP A 5 -23.86 3.27 -1.07
CA ASP A 5 -24.23 2.72 -2.38
C ASP A 5 -23.15 2.94 -3.45
N SER A 6 -22.04 3.60 -3.11
CA SER A 6 -20.91 3.87 -4.01
C SER A 6 -19.59 3.99 -3.25
N VAL A 7 -18.47 3.83 -3.95
CA VAL A 7 -17.13 4.10 -3.37
C VAL A 7 -17.02 5.53 -2.86
N ALA A 8 -17.63 6.49 -3.57
CA ALA A 8 -17.63 7.90 -3.15
C ALA A 8 -18.34 8.11 -1.80
N GLN A 9 -19.50 7.48 -1.61
CA GLN A 9 -20.22 7.52 -0.32
C GLN A 9 -19.47 6.78 0.78
N LEU A 10 -18.86 5.63 0.47
CA LEU A 10 -18.01 4.90 1.42
C LEU A 10 -16.87 5.79 1.93
N ARG A 11 -16.14 6.45 1.02
CA ARG A 11 -15.06 7.36 1.35
C ARG A 11 -15.55 8.55 2.19
N ALA A 12 -16.72 9.12 1.86
CA ALA A 12 -17.31 10.20 2.66
C ALA A 12 -17.60 9.75 4.09
N VAL A 13 -18.09 8.52 4.29
CA VAL A 13 -18.32 7.94 5.63
C VAL A 13 -17.00 7.70 6.35
N GLN A 14 -15.98 7.14 5.68
CA GLN A 14 -14.64 6.97 6.26
C GLN A 14 -14.06 8.30 6.75
N ASN A 15 -14.08 9.32 5.90
CA ASN A 15 -13.57 10.65 6.24
C ASN A 15 -14.35 11.31 7.39
N ARG A 16 -15.68 11.12 7.42
CA ARG A 16 -16.53 11.75 8.45
C ARG A 16 -16.31 11.15 9.84
N TYR A 17 -16.13 9.84 9.93
CA TYR A 17 -16.18 9.14 11.21
C TYR A 17 -14.83 8.63 11.70
N GLN A 18 -13.83 8.45 10.80
CA GLN A 18 -12.51 7.91 11.15
C GLN A 18 -12.59 6.70 12.09
N GLY A 19 -13.51 5.78 11.82
CA GLY A 19 -13.84 4.68 12.73
C GLY A 19 -13.14 3.36 12.42
N ILE A 20 -12.28 3.32 11.39
CA ILE A 20 -11.55 2.10 11.03
C ILE A 20 -10.37 1.97 11.98
N PRO A 21 -10.23 0.88 12.75
CA PRO A 21 -9.28 0.89 13.85
C PRO A 21 -7.83 0.63 13.40
N PHE A 22 -7.60 -0.31 12.48
CA PHE A 22 -6.24 -0.73 12.09
C PHE A 22 -6.17 -1.51 10.77
N VAL A 23 -7.24 -1.50 9.96
CA VAL A 23 -7.32 -2.31 8.74
C VAL A 23 -7.46 -1.46 7.49
N ASN A 24 -6.88 -1.94 6.39
CA ASN A 24 -7.13 -1.39 5.07
C ASN A 24 -8.57 -1.70 4.65
N THR A 25 -9.15 -0.81 3.83
CA THR A 25 -10.45 -1.06 3.19
C THR A 25 -10.25 -1.21 1.69
N ILE A 26 -10.71 -2.32 1.12
CA ILE A 26 -10.85 -2.52 -0.34
C ILE A 26 -12.33 -2.50 -0.68
N ALA A 27 -12.70 -1.74 -1.72
CA ALA A 27 -14.07 -1.67 -2.21
C ALA A 27 -14.12 -1.59 -3.74
N SER A 28 -15.24 -2.01 -4.30
CA SER A 28 -15.59 -1.77 -5.69
C SER A 28 -17.07 -1.44 -5.81
N ASP A 29 -17.46 -0.69 -6.85
CA ASP A 29 -18.86 -0.35 -7.12
C ASP A 29 -19.31 -0.71 -8.55
N SER A 30 -20.61 -0.58 -8.81
CA SER A 30 -21.24 -0.91 -10.09
C SER A 30 -20.78 -0.01 -11.24
N GLY A 31 -20.10 1.11 -10.96
CA GLY A 31 -19.45 1.97 -11.94
C GLY A 31 -18.09 1.43 -12.43
N GLY A 32 -17.60 0.33 -11.86
CA GLY A 32 -16.28 -0.22 -12.18
C GLY A 32 -15.14 0.45 -11.42
N THR A 33 -15.45 1.19 -10.35
CA THR A 33 -14.43 1.81 -9.49
C THR A 33 -13.80 0.75 -8.61
N ALA A 34 -12.47 0.66 -8.58
CA ALA A 34 -11.72 -0.14 -7.61
C ALA A 34 -10.99 0.82 -6.65
N TYR A 35 -11.18 0.64 -5.34
CA TYR A 35 -10.69 1.54 -4.31
C TYR A 35 -9.97 0.80 -3.20
N LEU A 36 -8.84 1.35 -2.79
CA LEU A 36 -8.16 0.95 -1.58
C LEU A 36 -7.77 2.18 -0.78
N ALA A 37 -8.01 2.14 0.52
CA ALA A 37 -7.45 3.13 1.44
C ALA A 37 -7.01 2.50 2.76
N ASP A 38 -6.00 3.11 3.35
CA ASP A 38 -5.77 3.03 4.79
C ASP A 38 -6.44 4.25 5.42
N ALA A 39 -7.74 4.11 5.68
CA ALA A 39 -8.55 5.11 6.37
C ALA A 39 -8.63 4.82 7.88
N SER A 40 -7.60 4.14 8.42
CA SER A 40 -7.54 3.77 9.81
C SER A 40 -7.16 4.94 10.72
N VAL A 41 -7.44 4.79 12.01
CA VAL A 41 -7.01 5.76 13.02
C VAL A 41 -5.51 5.62 13.24
N VAL A 42 -4.73 6.54 12.66
CA VAL A 42 -3.27 6.53 12.76
C VAL A 42 -2.79 7.67 13.66
N PRO A 43 -1.93 7.39 14.68
CA PRO A 43 -1.35 8.43 15.52
C PRO A 43 -0.66 9.53 14.70
N HIS A 44 -0.92 10.78 15.05
CA HIS A 44 -0.30 11.94 14.42
C HIS A 44 1.16 12.10 14.88
N VAL A 45 2.03 11.27 14.31
CA VAL A 45 3.48 11.31 14.50
C VAL A 45 4.11 11.52 13.14
N THR A 46 4.47 12.78 12.86
CA THR A 46 5.16 13.14 11.62
C THR A 46 6.58 12.56 11.60
N ASP A 47 7.15 12.38 10.41
CA ASP A 47 8.54 11.92 10.28
C ASP A 47 9.52 12.87 10.98
N ALA A 48 9.26 14.18 10.93
CA ALA A 48 10.05 15.18 11.63
C ALA A 48 9.95 15.04 13.16
N GLN A 49 8.77 14.70 13.69
CA GLN A 49 8.59 14.42 15.11
C GLN A 49 9.28 13.13 15.51
N ALA A 50 9.11 12.04 14.73
CA ALA A 50 9.79 10.77 14.99
C ALA A 50 11.33 10.94 15.03
N ALA A 51 11.90 11.71 14.10
CA ALA A 51 13.33 11.98 14.06
C ALA A 51 13.88 12.70 15.31
N ARG A 52 13.05 13.51 15.99
CA ARG A 52 13.44 14.22 17.22
C ARG A 52 13.09 13.44 18.49
N CYS A 53 11.97 12.73 18.48
CA CYS A 53 11.36 12.16 19.69
C CYS A 53 11.63 10.67 19.88
N VAL A 54 12.12 9.95 18.88
CA VAL A 54 12.68 8.60 19.07
C VAL A 54 14.11 8.75 19.60
N ASP A 55 14.24 9.20 20.85
CA ASP A 55 15.53 9.62 21.42
C ASP A 55 16.08 8.68 22.50
N THR A 56 15.27 7.74 22.99
CA THR A 56 15.72 6.74 23.97
C THR A 56 16.55 5.63 23.33
N PRO A 57 17.47 4.97 24.08
CA PRO A 57 18.24 3.83 23.56
C PRO A 57 17.34 2.70 23.03
N GLY A 58 16.27 2.38 23.76
CA GLY A 58 15.31 1.35 23.36
C GLY A 58 14.53 1.72 22.10
N GLY A 59 14.03 2.96 22.00
CA GLY A 59 13.31 3.42 20.82
C GLY A 59 14.17 3.43 19.56
N LYS A 60 15.40 3.93 19.66
CA LYS A 60 16.37 3.93 18.55
C LYS A 60 16.72 2.52 18.07
N ALA A 61 16.80 1.54 18.99
CA ALA A 61 17.15 0.17 18.66
C ALA A 61 16.10 -0.56 17.81
N VAL A 62 14.82 -0.16 17.88
CA VAL A 62 13.72 -0.80 17.15
C VAL A 62 13.16 0.05 15.99
N TYR A 63 13.54 1.33 15.89
CA TYR A 63 13.12 2.20 14.80
C TYR A 63 13.81 1.80 13.47
N PRO A 64 13.13 1.84 12.31
CA PRO A 64 11.75 2.28 12.07
C PRO A 64 10.70 1.14 12.10
N ARG A 65 11.03 -0.03 12.67
CA ARG A 65 10.06 -1.14 12.76
C ARG A 65 8.94 -0.82 13.74
N GLU A 66 9.29 -0.19 14.86
CA GLU A 66 8.37 0.34 15.86
C GLU A 66 8.72 1.81 16.12
N THR A 67 7.71 2.62 16.42
CA THR A 67 7.89 4.04 16.78
C THR A 67 7.65 4.19 18.28
N ILE A 68 8.73 4.34 19.05
CA ILE A 68 8.68 4.55 20.49
C ILE A 68 9.19 5.95 20.77
N LEU A 69 8.30 6.85 21.20
CA LEU A 69 8.61 8.24 21.51
C LEU A 69 9.12 8.37 22.95
N ASP A 70 9.96 9.37 23.20
CA ASP A 70 10.41 9.76 24.54
C ASP A 70 9.24 10.37 25.32
N GLY A 71 8.75 9.63 26.32
CA GLY A 71 7.67 10.05 27.19
C GLY A 71 8.09 10.98 28.34
N SER A 72 9.37 11.33 28.46
CA SER A 72 9.86 12.21 29.55
C SER A 72 9.46 13.68 29.37
N THR A 73 9.01 14.07 28.17
CA THR A 73 8.65 15.45 27.82
C THR A 73 7.33 15.51 27.05
N SER A 74 6.48 16.48 27.38
CA SER A 74 5.23 16.74 26.64
C SER A 74 5.47 17.22 25.21
N ALA A 75 6.68 17.69 24.88
CA ALA A 75 7.07 18.07 23.52
C ALA A 75 7.02 16.89 22.53
N CYS A 76 6.98 15.65 23.03
CA CYS A 76 6.90 14.42 22.24
C CYS A 76 5.53 13.73 22.29
N ALA A 77 4.52 14.34 22.92
CA ALA A 77 3.13 13.89 22.79
C ALA A 77 2.69 13.90 21.31
N TRP A 78 1.74 13.04 20.94
CA TRP A 78 1.20 13.04 19.58
C TRP A 78 0.70 14.43 19.20
N GLY A 79 0.92 14.81 17.94
CA GLY A 79 0.50 16.11 17.44
C GLY A 79 -1.01 16.17 17.21
N SER A 80 -1.45 17.20 16.51
CA SER A 80 -2.84 17.35 16.08
C SER A 80 -2.90 17.74 14.61
N ASP A 81 -3.98 17.33 13.95
CA ASP A 81 -4.31 17.73 12.60
C ASP A 81 -5.70 18.40 12.63
N PRO A 82 -5.86 19.66 12.16
CA PRO A 82 -7.14 20.36 12.21
C PRO A 82 -8.29 19.65 11.48
N GLY A 83 -7.98 18.76 10.52
CA GLY A 83 -8.98 17.98 9.80
C GLY A 83 -9.38 16.66 10.47
N ALA A 84 -8.77 16.32 11.62
CA ALA A 84 -9.05 15.09 12.32
C ALA A 84 -10.27 15.21 13.23
N ILE A 85 -10.93 14.07 13.48
CA ILE A 85 -12.11 13.97 14.36
C ILE A 85 -11.77 14.28 15.82
N GLU A 86 -10.53 14.01 16.24
CA GLU A 86 -10.00 14.32 17.55
C GLU A 86 -8.48 14.60 17.50
N PRO A 87 -7.91 15.31 18.49
CA PRO A 87 -6.47 15.49 18.59
C PRO A 87 -5.72 14.16 18.72
N GLY A 88 -4.48 14.09 18.22
CA GLY A 88 -3.63 12.91 18.35
C GLY A 88 -3.59 11.99 17.13
N VAL A 89 -4.42 12.21 16.10
CA VAL A 89 -4.51 11.36 14.90
C VAL A 89 -4.42 12.18 13.61
N PHE A 90 -4.00 11.56 12.51
CA PHE A 90 -3.98 12.22 11.19
C PHE A 90 -5.40 12.51 10.68
N ALA A 91 -5.56 13.60 9.92
CA ALA A 91 -6.81 13.87 9.23
C ALA A 91 -6.98 12.99 7.98
N PRO A 92 -8.23 12.73 7.55
CA PRO A 92 -8.50 11.91 6.37
C PRO A 92 -7.89 12.42 5.06
N ALA A 93 -7.53 13.71 5.00
CA ALA A 93 -6.87 14.30 3.84
C ALA A 93 -5.45 13.74 3.61
N THR A 94 -4.84 13.16 4.66
CA THR A 94 -3.48 12.61 4.65
C THR A 94 -3.48 11.08 4.47
N ASP A 95 -4.64 10.42 4.48
CA ASP A 95 -4.73 8.97 4.36
C ASP A 95 -4.22 8.47 2.99
N PRO A 96 -3.39 7.41 2.95
CA PRO A 96 -3.01 6.78 1.69
C PRO A 96 -4.22 6.12 1.05
N THR A 97 -4.51 6.55 -0.18
CA THR A 97 -5.67 6.08 -0.95
C THR A 97 -5.36 5.97 -2.43
N LEU A 98 -5.90 4.94 -3.08
CA LEU A 98 -5.83 4.76 -4.52
C LEU A 98 -7.18 4.35 -5.09
N THR A 99 -7.62 5.07 -6.13
CA THR A 99 -8.79 4.72 -6.95
C THR A 99 -8.34 4.39 -8.37
N ARG A 100 -8.86 3.29 -8.93
CA ARG A 100 -8.45 2.72 -10.21
C ARG A 100 -9.65 2.12 -10.96
N SER A 101 -9.51 1.92 -12.26
CA SER A 101 -10.47 1.15 -13.07
C SER A 101 -9.94 -0.24 -13.45
N ASP A 102 -8.65 -0.51 -13.26
CA ASP A 102 -8.02 -1.81 -13.50
C ASP A 102 -8.07 -2.70 -12.25
N TYR A 103 -7.28 -2.39 -11.22
CA TYR A 103 -7.33 -3.11 -9.94
C TYR A 103 -6.67 -2.34 -8.81
N VAL A 104 -6.99 -2.77 -7.59
CA VAL A 104 -6.23 -2.52 -6.37
C VAL A 104 -6.06 -3.85 -5.63
N THR A 105 -4.98 -4.03 -4.89
CA THR A 105 -4.77 -5.22 -4.07
C THR A 105 -4.01 -4.87 -2.79
N ASN A 106 -4.15 -5.71 -1.77
CA ASN A 106 -3.28 -5.68 -0.61
C ASN A 106 -3.10 -7.09 -0.05
N SER A 107 -1.90 -7.34 0.49
CA SER A 107 -1.55 -8.59 1.16
C SER A 107 -0.73 -8.29 2.42
N ASN A 108 -1.20 -7.34 3.22
CA ASN A 108 -0.67 -6.90 4.52
C ASN A 108 0.73 -6.27 4.52
N ASP A 109 1.37 -6.11 3.36
CA ASP A 109 2.42 -5.10 3.21
C ASP A 109 1.78 -3.69 3.16
N SER A 110 2.60 -2.65 3.26
CA SER A 110 2.16 -1.26 3.12
C SER A 110 1.47 -0.99 1.77
N LEU A 111 0.78 0.15 1.67
CA LEU A 111 0.01 0.56 0.49
C LEU A 111 0.87 0.95 -0.72
N TRP A 112 2.19 0.93 -0.60
CA TRP A 112 3.13 1.31 -1.66
C TRP A 112 2.80 0.66 -3.01
N LEU A 113 2.56 -0.67 -3.01
CA LEU A 113 2.33 -1.46 -4.22
C LEU A 113 0.89 -1.95 -4.36
N THR A 114 -0.07 -1.16 -3.88
CA THR A 114 -1.50 -1.44 -4.07
C THR A 114 -1.87 -1.62 -5.54
N ASN A 115 -1.34 -0.77 -6.42
CA ASN A 115 -1.27 -1.01 -7.85
C ASN A 115 0.05 -0.44 -8.34
N PRO A 116 0.99 -1.26 -8.80
CA PRO A 116 2.33 -0.74 -9.07
C PRO A 116 2.49 0.06 -10.36
N ALA A 117 1.44 0.17 -11.18
CA ALA A 117 1.37 1.16 -12.25
C ALA A 117 1.03 2.57 -11.72
N ALA A 118 0.67 2.70 -10.44
CA ALA A 118 0.64 3.97 -9.71
C ALA A 118 1.02 3.75 -8.22
N PRO A 119 2.32 3.59 -7.92
CA PRO A 119 2.78 3.40 -6.55
C PRO A 119 2.40 4.58 -5.65
N LEU A 120 1.91 4.29 -4.44
CA LEU A 120 1.59 5.32 -3.44
C LEU A 120 2.87 5.72 -2.69
N THR A 121 3.17 7.03 -2.70
CA THR A 121 4.35 7.61 -2.05
C THR A 121 3.99 8.99 -1.47
N GLY A 122 4.84 9.55 -0.62
CA GLY A 122 4.64 10.89 -0.05
C GLY A 122 3.79 10.94 1.22
N TYR A 123 3.48 9.79 1.80
CA TYR A 123 2.78 9.67 3.09
C TYR A 123 3.77 9.51 4.25
N PRO A 124 3.40 9.90 5.48
CA PRO A 124 4.24 9.69 6.67
C PRO A 124 4.65 8.22 6.85
N ARG A 125 5.87 7.97 7.33
CA ARG A 125 6.44 6.63 7.47
C ARG A 125 5.62 5.69 8.36
N ILE A 126 4.82 6.25 9.28
CA ILE A 126 3.95 5.49 10.17
C ILE A 126 2.88 4.67 9.42
N TYR A 127 2.48 5.08 8.21
CA TYR A 127 1.57 4.31 7.35
C TYR A 127 2.24 3.09 6.67
N GLY A 128 3.55 2.95 6.81
CA GLY A 128 4.30 1.81 6.29
C GLY A 128 5.52 2.19 5.48
N ASP A 129 6.29 1.18 5.11
CA ASP A 129 7.53 1.37 4.37
C ASP A 129 7.29 1.47 2.86
N ILE A 130 8.20 2.13 2.17
CA ILE A 130 8.25 2.18 0.71
C ILE A 130 9.64 1.74 0.26
N ASP A 131 9.77 1.30 -0.99
CA ASP A 131 11.06 0.89 -1.56
C ASP A 131 11.77 -0.24 -0.79
N THR A 132 11.00 -1.12 -0.10
CA THR A 132 11.54 -2.31 0.57
C THR A 132 10.98 -3.60 -0.04
N PRO A 133 11.70 -4.73 0.10
CA PRO A 133 11.24 -6.00 -0.41
C PRO A 133 9.87 -6.41 0.13
N ARG A 134 8.96 -6.75 -0.78
CA ARG A 134 7.62 -7.22 -0.41
C ARG A 134 7.64 -8.68 0.03
N SER A 135 6.68 -9.02 0.89
CA SER A 135 6.44 -10.41 1.30
C SER A 135 6.18 -11.32 0.09
N LEU A 136 6.44 -12.62 0.26
CA LEU A 136 6.17 -13.60 -0.80
C LEU A 136 4.70 -13.63 -1.23
N ARG A 137 3.77 -13.35 -0.32
CA ARG A 137 2.34 -13.34 -0.60
C ARG A 137 1.94 -12.13 -1.47
N THR A 138 2.40 -10.93 -1.12
CA THR A 138 2.21 -9.74 -1.97
C THR A 138 2.79 -9.95 -3.36
N ARG A 139 4.01 -10.50 -3.44
CA ARG A 139 4.67 -10.77 -4.73
C ARG A 139 3.91 -11.79 -5.57
N LEU A 140 3.41 -12.87 -4.96
CA LEU A 140 2.59 -13.86 -5.63
C LEU A 140 1.27 -13.26 -6.10
N GLY A 141 0.55 -12.53 -5.24
CA GLY A 141 -0.72 -11.90 -5.60
C GLY A 141 -0.60 -10.97 -6.80
N LEU A 142 0.44 -10.12 -6.82
CA LEU A 142 0.70 -9.25 -7.96
C LEU A 142 1.11 -10.02 -9.23
N GLU A 143 1.84 -11.14 -9.11
CA GLU A 143 2.16 -12.01 -10.26
C GLU A 143 0.92 -12.72 -10.82
N LEU A 144 0.01 -13.16 -9.96
CA LEU A 144 -1.26 -13.78 -10.38
C LEU A 144 -2.14 -12.76 -11.12
N ILE A 145 -2.26 -11.55 -10.58
CA ILE A 145 -2.99 -10.45 -11.23
C ILE A 145 -2.37 -10.12 -12.59
N ASP A 146 -1.04 -9.94 -12.65
CA ASP A 146 -0.34 -9.66 -13.92
C ASP A 146 -0.59 -10.74 -14.97
N GLN A 147 -0.50 -12.02 -14.60
CA GLN A 147 -0.74 -13.13 -15.53
C GLN A 147 -2.19 -13.18 -16.01
N ARG A 148 -3.16 -12.94 -15.13
CA ARG A 148 -4.58 -12.92 -15.48
C ARG A 148 -4.92 -11.74 -16.40
N LEU A 149 -4.37 -10.55 -16.12
CA LEU A 149 -4.55 -9.36 -16.95
C LEU A 149 -3.93 -9.49 -18.35
N HIS A 150 -2.94 -10.36 -18.53
CA HIS A 150 -2.34 -10.65 -19.84
C HIS A 150 -2.78 -11.99 -20.46
N GLY A 151 -3.67 -12.74 -19.80
CA GLY A 151 -4.15 -14.05 -20.26
C GLY A 151 -3.08 -15.14 -20.33
N SER A 152 -2.01 -15.02 -19.54
CA SER A 152 -0.83 -15.91 -19.61
C SER A 152 -0.81 -17.02 -18.55
N ASP A 153 -1.95 -17.28 -17.91
CA ASP A 153 -2.15 -18.28 -16.83
C ASP A 153 -3.01 -19.48 -17.29
N GLY A 154 -3.45 -19.51 -18.55
CA GLY A 154 -4.23 -20.60 -19.12
C GLY A 154 -5.73 -20.60 -18.84
N LEU A 155 -6.32 -19.56 -18.22
CA LEU A 155 -7.79 -19.51 -17.98
C LEU A 155 -8.57 -18.74 -19.06
N GLY A 156 -8.03 -18.66 -20.28
CA GLY A 156 -8.71 -18.03 -21.43
C GLY A 156 -8.37 -16.56 -21.61
N ALA A 157 -9.32 -15.77 -22.12
CA ALA A 157 -9.13 -14.38 -22.51
C ALA A 157 -8.60 -13.50 -21.35
N PRO A 158 -7.77 -12.47 -21.62
CA PRO A 158 -7.24 -11.58 -20.60
C PRO A 158 -8.32 -10.89 -19.74
N GLY A 159 -7.99 -10.59 -18.49
CA GLY A 159 -8.88 -9.93 -17.53
C GLY A 159 -9.57 -10.89 -16.56
N PHE A 160 -10.35 -10.33 -15.63
CA PHE A 160 -11.05 -11.09 -14.59
C PHE A 160 -12.55 -11.20 -14.88
N THR A 161 -13.05 -12.43 -14.87
CA THR A 161 -14.44 -12.76 -14.52
C THR A 161 -14.50 -13.30 -13.09
N LEU A 162 -15.69 -13.35 -12.48
CA LEU A 162 -15.88 -13.97 -11.16
C LEU A 162 -15.32 -15.41 -11.11
N SER A 163 -15.58 -16.21 -12.15
CA SER A 163 -15.08 -17.59 -12.21
C SER A 163 -13.55 -17.65 -12.27
N SER A 164 -12.92 -16.80 -13.09
CA SER A 164 -11.45 -16.76 -13.17
C SER A 164 -10.82 -16.24 -11.87
N LEU A 165 -11.46 -15.27 -11.18
CA LEU A 165 -11.01 -14.78 -9.88
C LEU A 165 -10.98 -15.90 -8.84
N GLN A 166 -12.08 -16.65 -8.72
CA GLN A 166 -12.17 -17.79 -7.81
C GLN A 166 -11.11 -18.86 -8.12
N ARG A 167 -10.87 -19.17 -9.40
CA ARG A 167 -9.84 -20.13 -9.81
C ARG A 167 -8.44 -19.65 -9.48
N VAL A 168 -8.14 -18.37 -9.67
CA VAL A 168 -6.84 -17.78 -9.35
C VAL A 168 -6.59 -17.82 -7.84
N GLU A 169 -7.57 -17.38 -7.05
CA GLU A 169 -7.48 -17.31 -5.58
C GLU A 169 -7.28 -18.71 -4.97
N LEU A 170 -8.01 -19.70 -5.46
CA LEU A 170 -7.99 -21.08 -4.96
C LEU A 170 -6.97 -21.98 -5.68
N SER A 171 -6.01 -21.40 -6.42
CA SER A 171 -5.08 -22.17 -7.24
C SER A 171 -3.96 -22.89 -6.46
N ASP A 172 -3.85 -22.66 -5.15
CA ASP A 172 -2.79 -23.17 -4.26
C ASP A 172 -1.37 -22.95 -4.81
N ARG A 173 -1.20 -21.91 -5.63
CA ARG A 173 0.09 -21.60 -6.24
C ARG A 173 1.08 -21.19 -5.18
N LYS A 174 2.26 -21.80 -5.23
CA LYS A 174 3.35 -21.50 -4.31
C LYS A 174 4.20 -20.36 -4.87
N PRO A 175 4.66 -19.40 -4.03
CA PRO A 175 5.59 -18.38 -4.46
C PRO A 175 6.84 -19.04 -5.05
N GLN A 176 7.15 -18.75 -6.31
CA GLN A 176 8.36 -19.27 -6.93
C GLN A 176 9.54 -18.37 -6.60
N ARG A 177 10.64 -18.97 -6.12
CA ARG A 177 11.90 -18.26 -5.93
C ARG A 177 12.50 -17.95 -7.31
N ARG A 178 12.20 -16.78 -7.87
CA ARG A 178 12.87 -16.33 -9.10
C ARG A 178 14.36 -16.21 -8.83
N ALA A 179 15.16 -17.08 -9.44
CA ALA A 179 16.61 -16.93 -9.45
C ALA A 179 16.93 -15.54 -10.02
N GLY A 180 17.65 -14.72 -9.27
CA GLY A 180 18.08 -13.40 -9.73
C GLY A 180 18.76 -13.55 -11.09
N SER A 181 18.27 -12.82 -12.10
CA SER A 181 18.91 -12.86 -13.41
C SER A 181 20.33 -12.31 -13.21
N ARG A 182 21.32 -13.21 -13.24
CA ARG A 182 22.71 -12.81 -13.46
C ARG A 182 22.71 -12.20 -14.85
N ARG A 183 22.60 -10.86 -14.92
CA ARG A 183 22.90 -10.12 -16.13
C ARG A 183 24.31 -10.51 -16.56
N ARG A 184 24.44 -11.33 -17.61
CA ARG A 184 25.68 -11.41 -18.38
C ARG A 184 25.89 -10.00 -18.94
N THR A 185 26.88 -9.31 -18.42
CA THR A 185 27.38 -8.05 -18.95
C THR A 185 27.88 -8.29 -20.37
N ARG A 186 27.09 -7.88 -21.36
CA ARG A 186 27.60 -7.61 -22.71
C ARG A 186 27.44 -6.11 -22.94
N ALA A 187 28.56 -5.40 -22.97
CA ALA A 187 28.63 -3.97 -23.20
C ALA A 187 28.25 -3.66 -24.66
N LEU A 188 27.34 -2.70 -24.87
CA LEU A 188 27.16 -1.93 -26.11
C LEU A 188 26.54 -0.55 -25.76
N PRO A 189 26.74 0.49 -26.58
CA PRO A 189 26.89 1.87 -26.13
C PRO A 189 25.58 2.64 -25.98
N ARG A 190 25.72 3.76 -25.26
CA ARG A 190 24.71 4.76 -24.87
C ARG A 190 23.86 5.25 -26.03
N THR A 191 22.54 5.17 -25.86
CA THR A 191 21.59 6.18 -26.34
C THR A 191 20.55 6.45 -25.26
N SER A 192 20.27 7.74 -25.07
CA SER A 192 19.37 8.34 -24.11
C SER A 192 17.91 8.11 -24.50
N ASP A 193 17.14 7.47 -23.63
CA ASP A 193 15.80 7.95 -23.26
C ASP A 193 15.32 7.26 -21.98
N ALA A 194 15.12 8.08 -20.94
CA ALA A 194 14.71 7.65 -19.62
C ALA A 194 13.20 7.41 -19.60
N HIS A 195 12.76 6.21 -20.02
CA HIS A 195 11.48 5.69 -19.56
C HIS A 195 11.61 5.37 -18.06
N ARG A 196 11.18 6.32 -17.22
CA ARG A 196 10.73 6.00 -15.85
C ARG A 196 9.70 4.88 -15.96
N ASP A 197 9.85 3.93 -15.05
CA ASP A 197 9.03 2.73 -14.85
C ASP A 197 9.40 1.47 -15.66
N ARG A 198 10.06 0.50 -14.99
CA ARG A 198 10.01 -0.91 -15.42
C ARG A 198 9.33 -1.73 -14.30
N ARG A 199 8.08 -1.35 -14.00
CA ARG A 199 7.07 -2.00 -13.13
C ARG A 199 7.60 -2.36 -11.75
N ALA A 200 7.87 -1.35 -10.91
CA ALA A 200 8.55 -1.44 -9.60
C ALA A 200 9.49 -2.67 -9.45
N ARG A 201 10.57 -2.70 -10.26
CA ARG A 201 11.37 -3.88 -10.69
C ARG A 201 11.71 -4.91 -9.60
N ARG A 202 11.00 -6.01 -9.37
CA ARG A 202 9.88 -6.65 -10.10
C ARG A 202 8.60 -6.76 -9.24
N TRP A 203 8.78 -6.57 -7.94
CA TRP A 203 7.99 -5.86 -6.90
C TRP A 203 9.00 -5.62 -5.75
N THR A 204 10.14 -5.06 -6.21
CA THR A 204 11.57 -5.19 -5.79
C THR A 204 11.91 -6.31 -4.82
#